data_AF-Q4J7C2-F1
#
_entry.id   AF-Q4J7C2-F1
#
_cell.length_a   1.000
_cell.length_b   1.000
_cell.length_c   1.000
_cell.angle_alpha   90.00
_cell.angle_beta   90.00
_cell.angle_gamma   90.00
#
_symmetry.space_group_name_H-M   'P 1'
#
loop_
_entity.id
_entity.type
_entity.pdbx_description
1 polymer ?
#
loop_
_entity_poly.entity_id
_entity_poly.type
_entity_poly.pdbx_seq_one_letter_code
_entity_poly.pdbx_strand_id
1 'polypeptide(L)'
;MTFGESFGKFLTKTDCVKIVNILRDEYNVNISEIAKKIGITRSAIYHWIWEIAKYIDEENKAKLLDLLYEKDRVRAISFVQELLVEYMGFLEKEKRKILKTTPELETRIIYTNPNVTISPQEGVRRYAIKVL
;
A
#
# COMPACT_ATOMS: atom_id res chain seq x y z
N MET A 1 13.94 -14.89 0.47
CA MET A 1 13.22 -13.61 0.60
C MET A 1 13.88 -12.83 1.72
N THR A 2 14.37 -11.61 1.47
CA THR A 2 15.04 -10.77 2.47
C THR A 2 14.02 -10.00 3.33
N PHE A 3 14.51 -9.33 4.39
CA PHE A 3 13.65 -8.48 5.22
C PHE A 3 13.10 -7.32 4.38
N GLY A 4 13.95 -6.73 3.56
CA GLY A 4 13.64 -5.71 2.59
C GLY A 4 12.54 -6.11 1.60
N GLU A 5 12.68 -7.26 0.96
CA GLU A 5 11.71 -7.75 -0.03
C GLU A 5 10.30 -7.93 0.57
N SER A 6 10.22 -8.26 1.86
CA SER A 6 8.94 -8.45 2.55
C SER A 6 8.13 -7.16 2.69
N PHE A 7 8.81 -6.01 2.80
CA PHE A 7 8.17 -4.74 3.15
C PHE A 7 8.46 -3.58 2.19
N GLY A 8 9.40 -3.73 1.24
CA GLY A 8 9.86 -2.66 0.36
C GLY A 8 8.74 -1.99 -0.46
N LYS A 9 7.69 -2.74 -0.82
CA LYS A 9 6.50 -2.23 -1.50
C LYS A 9 5.68 -1.22 -0.70
N PHE A 10 5.79 -1.22 0.63
CA PHE A 10 5.07 -0.31 1.51
C PHE A 10 5.83 1.00 1.75
N LEU A 11 7.11 1.07 1.40
CA LEU A 11 7.94 2.26 1.65
C LEU A 11 7.55 3.42 0.74
N THR A 12 7.28 4.57 1.36
CA THR A 12 7.05 5.84 0.66
C THR A 12 8.36 6.58 0.39
N LYS A 13 8.26 7.69 -0.37
CA LYS A 13 9.39 8.64 -0.57
C LYS A 13 9.98 9.08 0.76
N THR A 14 9.12 9.50 1.68
CA THR A 14 9.51 10.06 2.97
C THR A 14 10.25 9.03 3.81
N ASP A 15 9.81 7.78 3.75
CA ASP A 15 10.42 6.68 4.50
C ASP A 15 11.83 6.37 4.00
N CYS A 16 12.02 6.35 2.67
CA CYS A 16 13.35 6.16 2.09
C CYS A 16 14.34 7.26 2.52
N VAL A 17 13.88 8.52 2.58
CA VAL A 17 14.71 9.64 3.06
C VAL A 17 15.06 9.48 4.54
N LYS A 18 14.10 9.08 5.38
CA LYS A 18 14.36 8.79 6.80
C LYS A 18 15.40 7.69 6.96
N ILE A 19 15.29 6.59 6.21
CA ILE A 19 16.25 5.49 6.24
C ILE A 19 17.66 5.99 5.86
N VAL A 20 17.78 6.76 4.78
CA VAL A 20 19.07 7.32 4.35
C VAL A 20 19.66 8.26 5.41
N ASN A 21 18.85 9.11 6.04
CA ASN A 21 19.32 9.99 7.10
C ASN A 21 19.76 9.20 8.34
N ILE A 22 19.02 8.18 8.76
CA ILE A 22 19.43 7.29 9.87
C ILE A 22 20.79 6.64 9.55
N LEU A 23 20.93 6.08 8.35
CA LEU A 23 22.19 5.47 7.90
C LEU A 23 23.34 6.46 7.90
N ARG A 24 23.11 7.70 7.46
CA ARG A 24 24.13 8.75 7.39
C ARG A 24 24.48 9.32 8.77
N ASP A 25 23.48 9.75 9.52
CA ASP A 25 23.67 10.59 10.70
C ASP A 25 23.98 9.77 11.95
N GLU A 26 23.42 8.56 12.06
CA GLU A 26 23.57 7.74 13.27
C GLU A 26 24.53 6.57 13.08
N TYR A 27 24.58 5.97 11.89
CA TYR A 27 25.53 4.89 11.58
C TYR A 27 26.76 5.38 10.80
N ASN A 28 26.89 6.69 10.58
CA ASN A 28 27.99 7.34 9.88
C ASN A 28 28.31 6.71 8.50
N VAL A 29 27.29 6.15 7.84
CA VAL A 29 27.44 5.52 6.53
C VAL A 29 27.42 6.61 5.47
N ASN A 30 28.50 6.71 4.70
CA ASN A 30 28.56 7.75 3.69
C ASN A 30 27.61 7.44 2.51
N ILE A 31 27.09 8.49 1.87
CA ILE A 31 26.14 8.37 0.75
C ILE A 31 26.72 7.55 -0.44
N SER A 32 28.03 7.64 -0.68
CA SER A 32 28.69 6.88 -1.75
C SER A 32 28.69 5.37 -1.48
N GLU A 33 28.85 4.96 -0.22
CA GLU A 33 28.78 3.58 0.22
C GLU A 33 27.36 3.05 0.16
N ILE A 34 26.38 3.86 0.57
CA ILE A 34 24.96 3.52 0.41
C ILE A 34 24.65 3.25 -1.07
N ALA A 35 25.08 4.15 -1.97
CA ALA A 35 24.87 4.00 -3.41
C ALA A 35 25.54 2.73 -3.97
N LYS A 36 26.79 2.48 -3.57
CA LYS A 36 27.55 1.30 -3.98
C LYS A 36 26.89 0.00 -3.51
N LYS A 37 26.40 -0.03 -2.26
CA LYS A 37 25.76 -1.23 -1.69
C LYS A 37 24.40 -1.53 -2.34
N ILE A 38 23.64 -0.50 -2.70
CA ILE A 38 22.32 -0.68 -3.33
C ILE A 38 22.46 -0.96 -4.84
N GLY A 39 23.60 -0.62 -5.44
CA GLY A 39 23.87 -0.85 -6.86
C GLY A 39 23.35 0.29 -7.74
N ILE A 40 23.41 1.53 -7.25
CA ILE A 40 22.95 2.73 -7.95
C ILE A 40 24.04 3.81 -8.00
N THR A 41 23.83 4.85 -8.81
CA THR A 41 24.75 5.99 -8.85
C THR A 41 24.61 6.87 -7.62
N ARG A 42 25.72 7.48 -7.19
CA ARG A 42 25.71 8.48 -6.11
C ARG A 42 24.78 9.66 -6.42
N SER A 43 24.71 10.07 -7.68
CA SER A 43 23.79 11.11 -8.13
C SER A 43 22.33 10.70 -7.93
N ALA A 44 21.98 9.44 -8.15
CA ALA A 44 20.62 8.95 -7.88
C ALA A 44 20.22 9.15 -6.42
N ILE A 45 21.11 8.88 -5.44
CA ILE A 45 20.80 9.15 -4.03
C ILE A 45 20.61 10.65 -3.76
N TYR A 46 21.45 11.52 -4.30
CA TYR A 46 21.23 12.97 -4.13
C TYR A 46 19.92 13.41 -4.77
N HIS A 47 19.57 12.91 -5.96
CA HIS A 47 18.28 13.17 -6.59
C HIS A 47 17.10 12.64 -5.77
N TRP A 48 17.26 11.52 -5.05
CA TRP A 48 16.27 10.99 -4.12
C TRP A 48 16.00 11.93 -2.94
N ILE A 49 17.08 12.47 -2.35
CA ILE A 49 17.03 13.39 -1.22
C ILE A 49 16.47 14.75 -1.65
N TRP A 50 16.83 15.23 -2.84
CA TRP A 50 16.56 16.61 -3.25
C TRP A 50 15.18 16.79 -3.89
N GLU A 51 14.78 15.95 -4.85
CA GLU A 51 13.58 16.29 -5.65
C GLU A 51 12.68 15.08 -5.98
N ILE A 52 13.18 13.86 -6.24
CA ILE A 52 12.32 12.84 -6.86
C ILE A 52 12.57 11.39 -6.36
N ALA A 53 12.06 11.06 -5.17
CA ALA A 53 11.97 9.65 -4.77
C ALA A 53 10.80 8.88 -5.44
N LYS A 54 10.22 9.39 -6.54
CA LYS A 54 9.32 8.62 -7.41
C LYS A 54 10.05 7.58 -8.26
N TYR A 55 11.39 7.62 -8.31
CA TYR A 55 12.20 6.74 -9.17
C TYR A 55 12.91 5.60 -8.43
N ILE A 56 12.63 5.39 -7.13
CA ILE A 56 13.13 4.20 -6.43
C ILE A 56 12.15 3.06 -6.70
N ASP A 57 12.58 2.09 -7.49
CA ASP A 57 11.86 0.83 -7.67
C ASP A 57 11.80 0.02 -6.35
N GLU A 58 10.91 -0.97 -6.31
CA GLU A 58 10.70 -1.78 -5.11
C GLU A 58 11.94 -2.56 -4.67
N GLU A 59 12.82 -2.94 -5.60
CA GLU A 59 14.07 -3.65 -5.31
C GLU A 59 15.04 -2.74 -4.53
N ASN A 60 15.18 -1.49 -4.96
CA ASN A 60 16.03 -0.52 -4.28
C ASN A 60 15.45 -0.10 -2.92
N LYS A 61 14.12 -0.05 -2.78
CA LYS A 61 13.45 0.12 -1.48
C LYS A 61 13.75 -1.05 -0.53
N ALA A 62 13.68 -2.28 -1.05
CA ALA A 62 14.03 -3.48 -0.28
C ALA A 62 15.49 -3.44 0.19
N LYS A 63 16.43 -3.13 -0.70
CA LYS A 63 17.86 -3.02 -0.35
C LYS A 63 18.13 -1.96 0.72
N LEU A 64 17.47 -0.81 0.69
CA LEU A 64 17.59 0.21 1.75
C LEU A 64 17.16 -0.33 3.12
N LEU A 65 16.06 -1.08 3.14
CA LEU A 65 15.53 -1.65 4.37
C LEU A 65 16.40 -2.80 4.90
N ASP A 66 16.95 -3.63 4.02
CA ASP A 66 17.94 -4.65 4.37
C ASP A 66 19.20 -4.01 4.97
N LEU A 67 19.69 -2.90 4.38
CA LEU A 67 20.84 -2.18 4.93
C LEU A 67 20.58 -1.62 6.32
N LEU A 68 19.40 -1.06 6.55
CA LEU A 68 19.02 -0.60 7.90
C LEU A 68 18.96 -1.78 8.87
N TYR A 69 18.37 -2.91 8.45
CA TYR A 69 18.26 -4.11 9.27
C TYR A 69 19.62 -4.73 9.62
N GLU A 70 20.58 -4.72 8.68
CA GLU A 70 21.97 -5.13 8.93
C GLU A 70 22.65 -4.25 9.99
N LYS A 71 22.35 -2.94 10.00
CA LYS A 71 22.96 -1.98 10.93
C LYS A 71 22.31 -2.02 12.30
N ASP A 72 20.99 -2.09 12.34
CA ASP A 72 20.21 -2.12 13.56
C ASP A 72 18.84 -2.75 13.32
N ARG A 73 18.78 -4.03 13.68
CA ARG A 73 17.57 -4.83 13.58
C ARG A 73 16.42 -4.27 14.41
N VAL A 74 16.69 -3.75 15.61
CA VAL A 74 15.63 -3.27 16.52
C VAL A 74 14.97 -2.06 15.88
N ARG A 75 15.78 -1.11 15.43
CA ARG A 75 15.27 0.09 14.77
C ARG A 75 14.56 -0.22 13.46
N ALA A 76 15.11 -1.11 12.63
CA ALA A 76 14.46 -1.52 11.39
C ALA A 76 13.07 -2.12 11.65
N ILE A 77 12.94 -2.98 12.68
CA ILE A 77 11.65 -3.57 13.07
C ILE A 77 10.69 -2.49 13.57
N SER A 78 11.13 -1.60 14.47
CA SER A 78 10.28 -0.52 14.99
C SER A 78 9.79 0.40 13.87
N PHE A 79 10.68 0.75 12.94
CA PHE A 79 10.34 1.57 11.78
C PHE A 79 9.26 0.89 10.92
N VAL A 80 9.40 -0.40 10.62
CA VAL A 80 8.39 -1.16 9.85
C VAL A 80 7.07 -1.25 10.61
N GLN A 81 7.09 -1.44 11.92
CA GLN A 81 5.88 -1.48 12.74
C GLN A 81 5.09 -0.17 12.66
N GLU A 82 5.76 0.97 12.80
CA GLU A 82 5.15 2.30 12.66
C GLU A 82 4.47 2.45 11.28
N LEU A 83 5.18 2.04 10.23
CA LEU A 83 4.72 2.13 8.84
C LEU A 83 3.48 1.27 8.59
N LEU A 84 3.46 0.04 9.13
CA LEU A 84 2.31 -0.85 9.04
C LEU A 84 1.09 -0.31 9.80
N VAL A 85 1.29 0.29 10.97
CA VAL A 85 0.20 0.91 11.75
C VAL A 85 -0.41 2.09 10.97
N GLU A 86 0.42 2.95 10.39
CA GLU A 86 -0.04 4.08 9.57
C GLU A 86 -0.83 3.60 8.34
N TYR A 87 -0.30 2.58 7.65
CA TYR A 87 -0.95 1.99 6.47
C TYR A 87 -2.30 1.35 6.82
N MET A 88 -2.37 0.58 7.90
CA MET A 88 -3.65 -0.01 8.36
C MET A 88 -4.67 1.07 8.72
N GLY A 89 -4.24 2.14 9.39
CA GLY A 89 -5.10 3.28 9.69
C GLY A 89 -5.63 4.00 8.44
N PHE A 90 -4.82 4.08 7.38
CA PHE A 90 -5.26 4.59 6.08
C PHE A 90 -6.33 3.67 5.45
N LEU A 91 -6.10 2.36 5.40
CA LEU A 91 -7.06 1.40 4.85
C LEU A 91 -8.41 1.43 5.57
N GLU A 92 -8.41 1.55 6.90
CA GLU A 92 -9.65 1.69 7.66
C GLU A 92 -10.40 2.99 7.37
N LYS A 93 -9.70 4.08 7.11
CA LYS A 93 -10.32 5.37 6.72
C LYS A 93 -10.93 5.28 5.33
N GLU A 94 -10.24 4.67 4.38
CA GLU A 94 -10.76 4.45 3.02
C GLU A 94 -11.99 3.53 3.04
N LYS A 95 -11.95 2.42 3.78
CA LYS A 95 -13.12 1.53 3.98
C LYS A 95 -14.32 2.31 4.55
N ARG A 96 -14.10 3.19 5.53
CA ARG A 96 -15.16 4.03 6.12
C ARG A 96 -15.71 5.06 5.14
N LYS A 97 -14.91 5.61 4.22
CA LYS A 97 -15.39 6.52 3.17
C LYS A 97 -16.30 5.81 2.18
N ILE A 98 -15.94 4.61 1.75
CA ILE A 98 -16.75 3.77 0.84
C ILE A 98 -18.10 3.40 1.50
N LEU A 99 -18.09 3.05 2.78
CA LEU A 99 -19.32 2.76 3.53
C LEU A 99 -20.26 3.98 3.64
N LYS A 100 -19.69 5.18 3.82
CA LYS A 100 -20.47 6.44 3.89
C LYS A 100 -21.01 6.92 2.53
N THR A 101 -20.37 6.54 1.42
CA THR A 101 -20.83 6.87 0.06
C THR A 101 -21.79 5.84 -0.52
N THR A 102 -22.07 4.74 0.21
CA THR A 102 -23.03 3.71 -0.18
C THR A 102 -24.18 3.56 0.84
N PRO A 103 -25.00 4.59 1.16
CA PRO A 103 -26.20 4.37 1.98
C PRO A 103 -27.40 3.81 1.18
N GLU A 104 -27.37 3.80 -0.16
CA GLU A 104 -28.56 3.50 -0.99
C GLU A 104 -28.63 2.08 -1.58
N LEU A 105 -28.20 1.04 -0.86
CA LEU A 105 -28.44 -0.34 -1.30
C LEU A 105 -29.12 -1.25 -0.25
N GLU A 106 -29.55 -0.72 0.89
CA GLU A 106 -30.33 -1.50 1.87
C GLU A 106 -31.85 -1.51 1.62
N THR A 107 -32.32 -1.01 0.47
CA THR A 107 -33.75 -1.10 0.12
C THR A 107 -33.96 -1.66 -1.29
N ARG A 108 -33.69 -2.96 -1.47
CA ARG A 108 -34.46 -3.83 -2.39
C ARG A 108 -33.95 -5.27 -2.33
N ILE A 109 -34.39 -6.00 -1.31
CA ILE A 109 -34.59 -7.45 -1.46
C ILE A 109 -36.09 -7.69 -1.32
N ILE A 110 -36.83 -7.38 -2.38
CA ILE A 110 -38.16 -7.96 -2.59
C ILE A 110 -37.89 -9.29 -3.29
N TYR A 111 -38.00 -10.39 -2.57
CA TYR A 111 -38.08 -11.73 -3.15
C TYR A 111 -39.41 -11.85 -3.91
N THR A 112 -39.37 -11.96 -5.24
CA THR A 112 -40.48 -12.53 -6.02
C THR A 112 -40.03 -13.89 -6.58
N ASN A 113 -40.66 -14.96 -6.07
CA ASN A 113 -40.45 -16.36 -6.43
C ASN A 113 -41.37 -16.75 -7.62
N PRO A 114 -40.91 -17.48 -8.66
CA PRO A 114 -41.71 -17.79 -9.86
C PRO A 114 -42.75 -18.92 -9.72
N ASN A 115 -42.96 -19.55 -8.56
CA ASN A 115 -43.94 -20.64 -8.37
C ASN A 115 -45.28 -20.21 -7.76
N VAL A 116 -45.67 -18.94 -7.89
CA VAL A 116 -46.98 -18.47 -7.43
C VAL A 116 -47.87 -18.22 -8.65
N THR A 117 -48.90 -19.05 -8.81
CA THR A 117 -50.06 -18.77 -9.66
C THR A 117 -50.71 -17.48 -9.18
N ILE A 118 -50.70 -16.42 -10.01
CA ILE A 118 -51.43 -15.18 -9.73
C ILE A 118 -52.24 -14.83 -10.98
N SER A 119 -53.56 -14.71 -10.79
CA SER A 119 -54.48 -14.02 -11.70
C SER A 119 -55.50 -13.28 -10.83
N PRO A 120 -55.95 -12.07 -11.20
CA PRO A 120 -55.19 -10.97 -11.77
C PRO A 120 -55.56 -9.65 -11.09
N GLN A 121 -54.61 -8.85 -10.58
CA GLN A 121 -54.70 -7.39 -10.64
C GLN A 121 -53.30 -6.82 -10.82
N GLU A 122 -53.21 -5.88 -11.75
CA GLU A 122 -52.03 -5.20 -12.29
C GLU A 122 -50.92 -4.95 -11.24
N GLY A 123 -49.64 -5.14 -11.53
CA GLY A 123 -48.98 -5.23 -12.82
C GLY A 123 -47.58 -4.68 -12.62
N VAL A 124 -46.57 -5.57 -12.58
CA VAL A 124 -45.17 -5.16 -12.71
C VAL A 124 -44.43 -6.24 -13.49
N ARG A 125 -44.29 -6.04 -14.80
CA ARG A 125 -43.34 -6.78 -15.66
C ARG A 125 -42.04 -5.99 -15.76
N ARG A 126 -40.92 -6.64 -15.47
CA ARG A 126 -39.60 -6.28 -16.03
C ARG A 126 -38.82 -7.55 -16.37
N TYR A 127 -38.59 -7.72 -17.69
CA TYR A 127 -37.37 -8.19 -18.41
C TYR A 127 -36.62 -9.44 -17.91
N ALA A 128 -35.99 -10.34 -18.69
CA ALA A 128 -35.76 -10.62 -20.12
C ALA A 128 -35.05 -12.04 -20.17
N ILE A 129 -35.29 -12.92 -21.17
CA ILE A 129 -34.34 -13.37 -22.25
C ILE A 129 -32.96 -13.87 -21.71
N LYS A 130 -32.35 -15.05 -22.02
CA LYS A 130 -32.56 -16.23 -22.91
C LYS A 130 -31.28 -17.13 -22.82
N VAL A 131 -31.34 -18.35 -23.38
CA VAL A 131 -30.24 -19.23 -23.94
C VAL A 131 -29.45 -20.06 -22.89
N LEU A 132 -29.24 -21.39 -22.98
CA LEU A 132 -29.05 -22.35 -24.10
C LEU A 132 -30.03 -23.52 -24.06
#